data_AF-A0A1J9P0H8-F1
#
_entry.id   AF-A0A1J9P0H8-F1
#
_cell.length_a   1.000
_cell.length_b   1.000
_cell.length_c   1.000
_cell.angle_alpha   90.00
_cell.angle_beta   90.00
_cell.angle_gamma   90.00
#
_symmetry.space_group_name_H-M   'P 1'
#
loop_
_entity.id
_entity.type
_entity.pdbx_description
1 polymer ?
#
loop_
_entity_poly.entity_id
_entity_poly.type
_entity_poly.pdbx_seq_one_letter_code
_entity_poly.pdbx_strand_id
1 'polypeptide(L)'
;MAPYPKKRKLTSSHPNAVPEILFDPSARAEYLTGFHKRKVQRSKQAQENAEKRAKEEKREQRRRIREERRAEFERALEENRTVMREISRAAAGESSSDEENDNRTDEEWEGIAEPPPVDYEAEYIDEDKYTTVTVEELDVSSRDELRRRVDVESDGDKEDSEDGGEGKEKKNNNVEQEGQEGGEGTSKPKKRVWTKENPKYKRKNKDTDKNGDNASDLPKSNSKRKKRSFRYENKTERRVTKVKERAGTKKRARERRAAT
;
A
#
# COMPACT_ATOMS: atom_id res chain seq x y z
N MET A 1 16.97 -27.02 -2.15
CA MET A 1 17.05 -25.92 -3.14
C MET A 1 17.22 -26.56 -4.49
N ALA A 2 16.20 -26.53 -5.34
CA ALA A 2 16.28 -27.11 -6.68
C ALA A 2 17.28 -26.30 -7.54
N PRO A 3 18.08 -26.96 -8.39
CA PRO A 3 19.02 -26.26 -9.26
C PRO A 3 18.25 -25.37 -10.24
N TYR A 4 18.77 -24.17 -10.49
CA TYR A 4 18.16 -23.24 -11.42
C TYR A 4 18.09 -23.87 -12.82
N PRO A 5 16.93 -23.81 -13.50
CA PRO A 5 16.79 -24.40 -14.82
C PRO A 5 17.74 -23.71 -15.80
N LYS A 6 18.44 -24.52 -16.61
CA LYS A 6 19.32 -24.04 -17.67
C LYS A 6 18.50 -23.22 -18.66
N LYS A 7 18.85 -21.94 -18.84
CA LYS A 7 18.24 -21.06 -19.84
C LYS A 7 18.53 -21.61 -21.23
N ARG A 8 17.52 -22.16 -21.92
CA ARG A 8 17.61 -22.57 -23.32
C ARG A 8 17.68 -21.33 -24.22
N LYS A 9 18.41 -21.41 -25.33
CA LYS A 9 18.39 -20.37 -26.37
C LYS A 9 16.96 -20.25 -26.92
N LEU A 10 16.44 -19.02 -26.99
CA LEU A 10 15.14 -18.76 -27.61
C LEU A 10 15.28 -19.04 -29.11
N THR A 11 14.43 -19.92 -29.64
CA THR A 11 14.30 -20.16 -31.08
C THR A 11 13.50 -19.02 -31.71
N SER A 12 13.67 -18.77 -33.02
CA SER A 12 12.93 -17.71 -33.76
C SER A 12 11.41 -17.81 -33.63
N SER A 13 10.87 -19.01 -33.35
CA SER A 13 9.44 -19.24 -33.08
C SER A 13 8.95 -18.69 -31.75
N HIS A 14 9.85 -18.33 -30.81
CA HIS A 14 9.41 -17.84 -29.51
C HIS A 14 8.88 -16.40 -29.64
N PRO A 15 7.77 -16.02 -28.98
CA PRO A 15 7.13 -14.73 -29.21
C PRO A 15 8.03 -13.55 -28.80
N ASN A 16 9.03 -13.79 -27.95
CA ASN A 16 10.02 -12.81 -27.54
C ASN A 16 11.35 -12.94 -28.29
N ALA A 17 11.43 -13.79 -29.32
CA ALA A 17 12.61 -13.91 -30.16
C ALA A 17 12.61 -12.75 -31.15
N VAL A 18 13.57 -11.84 -31.00
CA VAL A 18 13.75 -10.72 -31.93
C VAL A 18 14.43 -11.26 -33.19
N PRO A 19 13.81 -11.12 -34.39
CA PRO A 19 14.32 -11.72 -35.62
C PRO A 19 15.63 -11.06 -36.09
N GLU A 20 15.77 -9.74 -35.93
CA GLU A 20 16.94 -8.98 -36.35
C GLU A 20 17.27 -7.89 -35.32
N ILE A 21 18.55 -7.77 -34.95
CA ILE A 21 19.03 -6.73 -34.02
C ILE A 21 19.81 -5.70 -34.84
N LEU A 22 19.19 -4.56 -35.12
CA LEU A 22 19.87 -3.42 -35.72
C LEU A 22 20.61 -2.65 -34.63
N PHE A 23 21.94 -2.57 -34.77
CA PHE A 23 22.78 -1.88 -33.81
C PHE A 23 22.97 -0.41 -34.22
N ASP A 24 22.26 0.48 -33.55
CA ASP A 24 22.44 1.91 -33.72
C ASP A 24 23.53 2.45 -32.77
N PRO A 25 24.66 2.96 -33.29
CA PRO A 25 25.72 3.51 -32.46
C PRO A 25 25.28 4.75 -31.67
N SER A 26 24.30 5.52 -32.16
CA SER A 26 23.77 6.70 -31.47
C SER A 26 22.96 6.30 -30.23
N ALA A 27 22.02 5.35 -30.37
CA ALA A 27 21.28 4.76 -29.26
C ALA A 27 22.23 4.10 -28.23
N ARG A 28 23.33 3.50 -28.69
CA ARG A 28 24.37 2.99 -27.77
C ARG A 28 25.06 4.10 -26.99
N ALA A 29 25.40 5.22 -27.62
CA ALA A 29 26.03 6.35 -26.93
C ALA A 29 25.10 6.93 -25.86
N GLU A 30 23.81 7.08 -26.18
CA GLU A 30 22.77 7.49 -25.21
C GLU A 30 22.59 6.45 -24.10
N TYR A 31 22.65 5.17 -24.44
CA TYR A 31 22.64 4.10 -23.44
C TYR A 31 23.90 4.12 -22.59
N LEU A 32 25.07 4.45 -23.08
CA LEU A 32 26.26 4.49 -22.22
C LEU A 32 26.32 5.74 -21.33
N THR A 33 25.80 6.87 -21.79
CA THR A 33 25.84 8.14 -21.03
C THR A 33 24.62 8.35 -20.13
N GLY A 34 23.46 7.82 -20.51
CA GLY A 34 22.17 8.03 -19.85
C GLY A 34 21.87 7.15 -18.62
N PHE A 35 22.88 6.71 -17.85
CA PHE A 35 22.68 5.79 -16.72
C PHE A 35 21.66 6.29 -15.69
N HIS A 36 21.68 7.59 -15.38
CA HIS A 36 20.72 8.19 -14.46
C HIS A 36 19.30 8.12 -15.02
N LYS A 37 19.11 8.49 -16.30
CA LYS A 37 17.82 8.39 -17.01
C LYS A 37 17.27 6.95 -16.94
N ARG A 38 18.09 5.95 -17.25
CA ARG A 38 17.66 4.54 -17.16
C ARG A 38 17.36 4.07 -15.75
N LYS A 39 18.11 4.55 -14.76
CA LYS A 39 17.86 4.20 -13.36
C LYS A 39 16.50 4.74 -12.93
N VAL A 40 16.20 5.99 -13.28
CA VAL A 40 14.89 6.61 -13.04
C VAL A 40 13.80 5.87 -13.80
N GLN A 41 13.99 5.57 -15.09
CA GLN A 41 13.02 4.80 -15.88
C GLN A 41 12.74 3.42 -15.28
N ARG A 42 13.75 2.67 -14.83
CA ARG A 42 13.52 1.38 -14.15
C ARG A 42 12.74 1.54 -12.86
N SER A 43 13.03 2.57 -12.07
CA SER A 43 12.28 2.86 -10.84
C SER A 43 10.82 3.19 -11.17
N LYS A 44 10.57 4.04 -12.17
CA LYS A 44 9.23 4.41 -12.63
C LYS A 44 8.47 3.20 -13.17
N GLN A 45 9.08 2.41 -14.06
CA GLN A 45 8.48 1.19 -14.61
C GLN A 45 8.13 0.18 -13.50
N ALA A 46 8.97 0.06 -12.46
CA ALA A 46 8.66 -0.79 -11.31
C ALA A 46 7.47 -0.26 -10.49
N GLN A 47 7.34 1.05 -10.35
CA GLN A 47 6.19 1.71 -9.70
C GLN A 47 4.92 1.51 -10.54
N GLU A 48 4.96 1.82 -11.83
CA GLU A 48 3.83 1.66 -12.76
C GLU A 48 3.34 0.20 -12.81
N ASN A 49 4.25 -0.77 -12.85
CA ASN A 49 3.86 -2.18 -12.84
C ASN A 49 3.23 -2.60 -11.50
N ALA A 50 3.68 -2.04 -10.38
CA ALA A 50 3.07 -2.29 -9.07
C ALA A 50 1.67 -1.67 -8.99
N GLU A 51 1.49 -0.46 -9.51
CA GLU A 51 0.21 0.24 -9.57
C GLU A 51 -0.78 -0.47 -10.50
N LYS A 52 -0.35 -0.92 -11.69
CA LYS A 52 -1.17 -1.71 -12.60
C LYS A 52 -1.68 -2.99 -11.93
N ARG A 53 -0.78 -3.74 -11.28
CA ARG A 53 -1.17 -4.95 -10.53
C ARG A 53 -2.14 -4.65 -9.39
N ALA A 54 -1.89 -3.60 -8.60
CA ALA A 54 -2.79 -3.22 -7.52
C ALA A 54 -4.19 -2.81 -8.03
N LYS A 55 -4.27 -2.12 -9.18
CA LYS A 55 -5.54 -1.73 -9.80
C LYS A 55 -6.29 -2.95 -10.34
N GLU A 56 -5.59 -3.90 -10.95
CA GLU A 56 -6.13 -5.19 -11.40
C GLU A 56 -6.66 -6.02 -10.24
N GLU A 57 -5.87 -6.20 -9.17
CA GLU A 57 -6.27 -6.91 -7.96
C GLU A 57 -7.53 -6.28 -7.32
N LYS A 58 -7.59 -4.94 -7.21
CA LYS A 58 -8.78 -4.24 -6.71
C LYS A 58 -10.00 -4.43 -7.61
N ARG A 59 -9.81 -4.51 -8.94
CA ARG A 59 -10.88 -4.79 -9.90
C ARG A 59 -11.39 -6.22 -9.74
N GLU A 60 -10.49 -7.19 -9.62
CA GLU A 60 -10.83 -8.59 -9.40
C GLU A 60 -11.54 -8.80 -8.06
N GLN A 61 -11.07 -8.17 -6.97
CA GLN A 61 -11.74 -8.23 -5.67
C GLN A 61 -13.18 -7.71 -5.75
N ARG A 62 -13.40 -6.56 -6.40
CA ARG A 62 -14.76 -6.04 -6.60
C ARG A 62 -15.60 -6.94 -7.48
N ARG A 63 -15.01 -7.59 -8.49
CA ARG A 63 -15.70 -8.56 -9.32
C ARG A 63 -16.12 -9.77 -8.49
N ARG A 64 -15.22 -10.33 -7.68
CA ARG A 64 -15.50 -11.45 -6.77
C ARG A 64 -16.62 -11.12 -5.79
N ILE A 65 -16.57 -9.96 -5.13
CA ILE A 65 -17.64 -9.53 -4.21
C ILE A 65 -18.99 -9.44 -4.92
N ARG A 66 -19.03 -8.96 -6.18
CA ARG A 66 -20.28 -8.90 -6.95
C ARG A 66 -20.76 -10.29 -7.36
N GLU A 67 -19.85 -11.19 -7.73
CA GLU A 67 -20.16 -12.58 -8.08
C GLU A 67 -20.66 -13.35 -6.85
N GLU A 68 -20.01 -13.19 -5.69
CA GLU A 68 -20.41 -13.75 -4.40
C GLU A 68 -21.83 -13.28 -4.02
N ARG A 69 -22.09 -11.97 -4.06
CA ARG A 69 -23.45 -11.44 -3.79
C ARG A 69 -24.51 -11.97 -4.75
N ARG A 70 -24.17 -12.13 -6.03
CA ARG A 70 -25.10 -12.70 -7.03
C ARG A 70 -25.38 -14.17 -6.76
N ALA A 71 -24.34 -14.95 -6.44
CA ALA A 71 -24.47 -16.37 -6.12
C ALA A 71 -25.24 -16.59 -4.81
N GLU A 72 -25.01 -15.76 -3.78
CA GLU A 72 -25.78 -15.78 -2.54
C GLU A 72 -27.26 -15.49 -2.78
N PHE A 73 -27.55 -14.50 -3.64
CA PHE A 73 -28.93 -14.18 -4.02
C PHE A 73 -29.61 -15.31 -4.80
N GLU A 74 -28.92 -15.89 -5.77
CA GLU A 74 -29.42 -17.04 -6.55
C GLU A 74 -29.69 -18.24 -5.64
N ARG A 75 -28.75 -18.55 -4.74
CA ARG A 75 -28.93 -19.61 -3.74
C ARG A 75 -30.13 -19.35 -2.83
N ALA A 76 -30.32 -18.12 -2.37
CA ALA A 76 -31.48 -17.76 -1.54
C ALA A 76 -32.81 -17.93 -2.30
N LEU A 77 -32.85 -17.59 -3.60
CA LEU A 77 -34.03 -17.82 -4.45
C LEU A 77 -34.29 -19.32 -4.67
N GLU A 78 -33.24 -20.12 -4.88
CA GLU A 78 -33.37 -21.57 -5.00
C GLU A 78 -33.88 -22.18 -3.70
N GLU A 79 -33.31 -21.82 -2.56
CA GLU A 79 -33.75 -22.25 -1.23
C GLU A 79 -35.23 -21.85 -1.00
N ASN A 80 -35.62 -20.61 -1.30
CA ASN A 80 -37.02 -20.18 -1.20
C ASN A 80 -37.95 -20.98 -2.13
N ARG A 81 -37.53 -21.22 -3.37
CA ARG A 81 -38.30 -22.02 -4.34
C ARG A 81 -38.45 -23.47 -3.87
N THR A 82 -37.43 -24.06 -3.24
CA THR A 82 -37.51 -25.40 -2.68
C THR A 82 -38.50 -25.46 -1.52
N VAL A 83 -38.42 -24.52 -0.58
CA VAL A 83 -39.35 -24.42 0.55
C VAL A 83 -40.78 -24.23 0.07
N MET A 84 -41.02 -23.33 -0.89
CA MET A 84 -42.36 -23.13 -1.46
C MET A 84 -42.87 -24.39 -2.16
N ARG A 85 -42.01 -25.12 -2.88
CA ARG A 85 -42.38 -26.40 -3.51
C ARG A 85 -42.72 -27.46 -2.46
N GLU A 86 -41.99 -27.52 -1.35
CA GLU A 86 -42.27 -28.44 -0.24
C GLU A 86 -43.60 -28.10 0.44
N ILE A 87 -43.87 -26.81 0.69
CA ILE A 87 -45.15 -26.33 1.22
C ILE A 87 -46.29 -26.67 0.26
N SER A 88 -46.15 -26.36 -1.03
CA SER A 88 -47.16 -26.69 -2.05
C SER A 88 -47.38 -28.20 -2.17
N ARG A 89 -46.32 -29.01 -2.04
CA ARG A 89 -46.43 -30.48 -2.06
C ARG A 89 -47.13 -31.02 -0.80
N ALA A 90 -46.84 -30.45 0.36
CA ALA A 90 -47.52 -30.81 1.61
C ALA A 90 -49.02 -30.42 1.55
N ALA A 91 -49.32 -29.22 1.07
CA ALA A 91 -50.71 -28.75 0.87
C ALA A 91 -51.47 -29.58 -0.18
N ALA A 92 -50.83 -29.94 -1.30
CA ALA A 92 -51.44 -30.79 -2.33
C ALA A 92 -51.59 -32.26 -1.90
N GLY A 93 -50.78 -32.74 -0.94
CA GLY A 93 -50.92 -34.05 -0.33
C GLY A 93 -52.07 -34.17 0.68
N GLU A 94 -52.66 -33.04 1.07
CA GLU A 94 -53.79 -32.93 2.03
C GLU A 94 -55.07 -32.40 1.36
N SER A 95 -55.08 -32.18 0.04
CA SER A 95 -56.27 -31.73 -0.69
C SER A 95 -56.77 -32.83 -1.63
N SER A 96 -57.52 -33.75 -1.05
CA SER A 96 -58.62 -34.44 -1.71
C SER A 96 -59.91 -34.11 -0.95
N SER A 97 -60.33 -32.85 -0.96
CA SER A 97 -61.73 -32.45 -0.78
C SER A 97 -61.89 -30.94 -0.97
N ASP A 98 -62.99 -30.60 -1.63
CA ASP A 98 -63.68 -29.31 -1.70
C ASP A 98 -63.06 -28.14 -2.46
N GLU A 99 -63.61 -28.00 -3.67
CA GLU A 99 -63.96 -26.70 -4.23
C GLU A 99 -64.93 -25.98 -3.29
N GLU A 100 -64.45 -24.96 -2.57
CA GLU A 100 -65.32 -23.92 -2.03
C GLU A 100 -64.72 -22.55 -2.39
N ASN A 101 -65.50 -21.85 -3.19
CA ASN A 101 -65.33 -20.49 -3.67
C ASN A 101 -65.40 -19.51 -2.50
N ASP A 102 -64.27 -19.20 -1.87
CA ASP A 102 -64.20 -18.14 -0.86
C ASP A 102 -63.80 -16.81 -1.52
N ASN A 103 -64.82 -16.01 -1.82
CA ASN A 103 -64.72 -14.59 -2.18
C ASN A 103 -64.23 -13.80 -0.95
N ARG A 104 -62.95 -14.00 -0.64
CA ARG A 104 -62.25 -13.28 0.42
C ARG A 104 -62.06 -11.85 -0.05
N THR A 105 -62.93 -10.98 0.45
CA THR A 105 -62.91 -9.54 0.24
C THR A 105 -61.48 -9.01 0.26
N ASP A 106 -61.04 -8.45 -0.86
CA ASP A 106 -59.79 -7.69 -0.98
C ASP A 106 -59.80 -6.58 0.06
N GLU A 107 -59.16 -6.82 1.20
CA GLU A 107 -58.72 -5.78 2.13
C GLU A 107 -57.59 -5.03 1.42
N GLU A 108 -58.02 -4.15 0.52
CA GLU A 108 -57.21 -3.22 -0.24
C GLU A 108 -56.33 -2.44 0.73
N TRP A 109 -55.02 -2.72 0.68
CA TRP A 109 -54.03 -2.19 1.60
C TRP A 109 -54.02 -0.65 1.49
N GLU A 110 -54.68 0.02 2.42
CA GLU A 110 -54.61 1.47 2.60
C GLU A 110 -53.16 1.81 2.91
N GLY A 111 -52.44 2.34 1.92
CA GLY A 111 -51.01 2.59 2.02
C GLY A 111 -50.61 3.38 3.27
N ILE A 112 -49.34 3.25 3.65
CA ILE A 112 -48.74 3.94 4.80
C ILE A 112 -49.06 5.45 4.70
N ALA A 113 -49.72 5.99 5.72
CA ALA A 113 -50.02 7.41 5.81
C ALA A 113 -48.74 8.23 5.65
N GLU A 114 -48.74 9.15 4.68
CA GLU A 114 -47.60 10.03 4.39
C GLU A 114 -47.25 10.83 5.66
N PRO A 115 -46.07 10.62 6.25
CA PRO A 115 -45.68 11.36 7.45
C PRO A 115 -45.57 12.86 7.12
N PRO A 116 -45.81 13.74 8.09
CA PRO A 116 -45.70 15.19 7.89
C PRO A 116 -44.29 15.55 7.40
N PRO A 117 -44.14 16.55 6.51
CA PRO A 117 -42.87 16.84 5.88
C PRO A 117 -41.78 17.15 6.92
N VAL A 118 -40.70 16.37 6.88
CA VAL A 118 -39.71 16.27 7.94
C VAL A 118 -38.47 17.11 7.59
N ASP A 119 -38.65 18.43 7.54
CA ASP A 119 -37.52 19.37 7.47
C ASP A 119 -37.08 19.72 8.90
N TYR A 120 -36.15 18.95 9.47
CA TYR A 120 -35.51 19.33 10.74
C TYR A 120 -33.99 19.44 10.61
N GLU A 121 -33.46 20.51 11.17
CA GLU A 121 -32.03 20.75 11.29
C GLU A 121 -31.54 20.18 12.63
N ALA A 122 -30.61 19.23 12.60
CA ALA A 122 -30.01 18.69 13.81
C ALA A 122 -28.57 19.21 13.96
N GLU A 123 -28.35 19.98 15.03
CA GLU A 123 -27.02 20.46 15.40
C GLU A 123 -26.29 19.37 16.19
N TYR A 124 -25.21 18.83 15.61
CA TYR A 124 -24.33 17.91 16.32
C TYR A 124 -23.04 18.64 16.72
N ILE A 125 -22.80 18.68 18.03
CA ILE A 125 -21.61 19.28 18.65
C ILE A 125 -20.70 18.15 19.12
N ASP A 126 -19.65 17.88 18.36
CA ASP A 126 -18.50 17.13 18.88
C ASP A 126 -17.49 18.12 19.50
N GLU A 127 -16.73 17.67 20.51
CA GLU A 127 -15.83 18.50 21.33
C GLU A 127 -14.87 19.41 20.54
N ASP A 128 -14.56 19.07 19.28
CA ASP A 128 -13.69 19.84 18.38
C ASP A 128 -14.33 20.20 17.02
N LYS A 129 -15.60 19.83 16.76
CA LYS A 129 -16.22 20.02 15.43
C LYS A 129 -17.73 20.30 15.53
N TYR A 130 -18.13 21.42 14.94
CA TYR A 130 -19.53 21.77 14.72
C TYR A 130 -19.91 21.37 13.29
N THR A 131 -20.83 20.41 13.15
CA THR A 131 -21.39 20.02 11.85
C THR A 131 -22.91 20.04 11.94
N THR A 132 -23.55 20.81 11.07
CA THR A 132 -25.01 20.80 10.90
C THR A 132 -25.36 19.82 9.80
N VAL A 133 -26.31 18.92 10.09
CA VAL A 133 -26.87 17.98 9.10
C VAL A 133 -28.30 18.41 8.84
N THR A 134 -28.58 18.85 7.62
CA THR A 134 -29.93 19.16 7.13
C THR A 134 -30.49 17.94 6.41
N VAL A 135 -31.70 17.53 6.80
CA VAL A 135 -32.46 16.48 6.11
C VAL A 135 -33.56 17.18 5.33
N GLU A 136 -33.44 17.18 4.01
CA GLU A 136 -34.43 17.73 3.08
C GLU A 136 -35.08 16.58 2.29
N GLU A 137 -36.37 16.70 2.00
CA GLU A 137 -37.13 15.70 1.24
C GLU A 137 -36.71 15.70 -0.24
N LEU A 138 -36.10 14.60 -0.70
CA LEU A 138 -35.74 14.40 -2.09
C LEU A 138 -36.91 13.75 -2.85
N ASP A 139 -37.46 14.48 -3.83
CA ASP A 139 -38.51 13.97 -4.73
C ASP A 139 -37.97 12.80 -5.58
N VAL A 140 -38.45 11.59 -5.26
CA VAL A 140 -38.05 10.33 -5.92
C VAL A 140 -38.56 10.21 -7.36
N SER A 141 -39.45 11.11 -7.82
CA SER A 141 -39.92 11.15 -9.20
C SER A 141 -38.80 11.54 -10.19
N SER A 142 -37.78 12.28 -9.72
CA SER A 142 -36.58 12.65 -10.49
C SER A 142 -35.41 11.67 -10.31
N ARG A 143 -35.72 10.36 -10.20
CA ARG A 143 -34.74 9.27 -10.05
C ARG A 143 -33.61 9.29 -11.09
N ASP A 144 -33.84 9.91 -12.24
CA ASP A 144 -32.85 10.05 -13.33
C ASP A 144 -31.79 11.14 -13.04
N GLU A 145 -32.13 12.18 -12.28
CA GLU A 145 -31.18 13.24 -11.87
C GLU A 145 -30.26 12.78 -10.72
N LEU A 146 -30.75 11.90 -9.85
CA LEU A 146 -29.95 11.33 -8.75
C LEU A 146 -28.84 10.40 -9.27
N ARG A 147 -29.07 9.71 -10.40
CA ARG A 147 -28.05 8.85 -11.03
C ARG A 147 -26.96 9.66 -11.71
N ARG A 148 -27.30 10.80 -12.33
CA ARG A 148 -26.33 11.69 -12.98
C ARG A 148 -25.29 12.27 -12.01
N ARG A 149 -25.66 12.55 -10.75
CA ARG A 149 -24.70 13.09 -9.76
C ARG A 149 -23.65 12.04 -9.32
N VAL A 150 -24.02 10.77 -9.26
CA VAL A 150 -23.11 9.68 -8.85
C VAL A 150 -22.05 9.36 -9.93
N ASP A 151 -22.38 9.55 -11.22
CA ASP A 151 -21.43 9.30 -12.31
C ASP A 151 -20.43 10.47 -12.52
N VAL A 152 -20.79 11.71 -12.16
CA VAL A 152 -19.88 12.87 -12.28
C VAL A 152 -18.80 12.90 -11.18
N GLU A 153 -19.08 12.35 -10.00
CA GLU A 153 -18.11 12.22 -8.90
C GLU A 153 -17.06 11.11 -9.14
N SER A 154 -17.26 10.23 -10.14
CA SER A 154 -16.39 9.05 -10.34
C SER A 154 -15.32 9.21 -11.43
N ASP A 155 -15.28 10.32 -12.20
CA ASP A 155 -14.34 10.44 -13.34
C ASP A 155 -13.77 11.87 -13.54
N GLY A 156 -13.37 12.51 -12.44
CA GLY A 156 -12.72 13.82 -12.42
C GLY A 156 -11.22 13.80 -12.12
N ASP A 157 -10.43 13.01 -12.86
CA ASP A 157 -8.96 13.12 -12.84
C ASP A 157 -8.55 13.94 -14.08
N LYS A 158 -8.72 15.26 -14.00
CA LYS A 158 -8.18 16.22 -14.97
C LYS A 158 -7.00 16.95 -14.34
N GLU A 159 -5.85 16.74 -14.97
CA GLU A 159 -4.63 17.52 -14.82
C GLU A 159 -4.94 19.01 -14.97
N ASP A 160 -4.47 19.82 -14.03
CA ASP A 160 -4.28 21.25 -14.26
C ASP A 160 -2.84 21.64 -13.89
N SER A 161 -2.24 22.34 -14.81
CA SER A 161 -0.84 22.74 -14.89
C SER A 161 -0.77 24.26 -15.01
N GLU A 162 0.32 24.83 -14.49
CA GLU A 162 0.72 26.26 -14.55
C GLU A 162 0.10 27.15 -13.46
N ASP A 163 0.75 28.18 -12.89
CA ASP A 163 2.11 28.73 -12.88
C ASP A 163 2.11 29.88 -11.83
N GLY A 164 3.30 30.28 -11.36
CA GLY A 164 3.55 31.49 -10.56
C GLY A 164 3.66 31.24 -9.05
N GLY A 165 4.75 31.54 -8.34
CA GLY A 165 5.88 32.42 -8.60
C GLY A 165 6.25 33.11 -7.27
N GLU A 166 7.54 33.31 -7.02
CA GLU A 166 8.16 34.02 -5.88
C GLU A 166 8.21 33.23 -4.53
N GLY A 167 9.33 33.09 -3.82
CA GLY A 167 10.61 33.78 -3.87
C GLY A 167 11.07 33.95 -2.42
N LYS A 168 12.00 33.13 -1.92
CA LYS A 168 12.76 33.42 -0.68
C LYS A 168 14.06 32.61 -0.59
N GLU A 169 15.02 33.16 -1.31
CA GLU A 169 16.32 33.61 -0.80
C GLU A 169 17.10 32.73 0.18
N LYS A 170 18.26 32.28 -0.31
CA LYS A 170 19.35 31.66 0.42
C LYS A 170 20.05 32.73 1.28
N LYS A 171 20.17 32.52 2.59
CA LYS A 171 21.21 33.17 3.40
C LYS A 171 22.35 32.19 3.68
N ASN A 172 23.43 32.40 2.93
CA ASN A 172 24.77 32.04 3.33
C ASN A 172 25.19 32.99 4.46
N ASN A 173 25.64 32.47 5.59
CA ASN A 173 26.42 33.25 6.55
C ASN A 173 27.82 32.65 6.61
N ASN A 174 28.75 33.32 5.93
CA ASN A 174 30.17 33.28 6.21
C ASN A 174 30.47 34.53 7.06
N VAL A 175 30.98 34.34 8.27
CA VAL A 175 31.59 35.40 9.08
C VAL A 175 32.86 34.81 9.66
N GLU A 176 33.99 35.30 9.16
CA GLU A 176 35.28 35.25 9.85
C GLU A 176 35.27 36.33 10.93
N GLN A 177 35.64 35.98 12.16
CA GLN A 177 36.37 36.91 13.02
C GLN A 177 37.22 36.15 14.04
N GLU A 178 38.41 36.67 14.24
CA GLU A 178 39.55 36.11 14.94
C GLU A 178 39.43 36.17 16.47
N GLY A 179 40.07 35.20 17.13
CA GLY A 179 40.80 35.32 18.41
C GLY A 179 40.08 35.72 19.70
N GLN A 180 39.93 34.77 20.64
CA GLN A 180 40.56 34.83 21.97
C GLN A 180 40.38 33.53 22.78
N GLU A 181 41.25 33.39 23.77
CA GLU A 181 41.77 32.22 24.47
C GLU A 181 40.81 31.48 25.43
N GLY A 182 41.16 30.21 25.74
CA GLY A 182 40.87 29.61 27.05
C GLY A 182 40.12 28.27 27.05
N GLY A 183 40.79 27.22 27.55
CA GLY A 183 40.17 26.26 28.49
C GLY A 183 39.45 25.01 27.95
N GLU A 184 40.15 23.88 28.04
CA GLU A 184 39.66 22.60 28.58
C GLU A 184 38.55 21.77 27.87
N GLY A 185 39.00 20.77 27.10
CA GLY A 185 38.68 19.36 27.37
C GLY A 185 37.23 18.85 27.26
N THR A 186 36.75 18.51 26.05
CA THR A 186 36.09 17.21 25.79
C THR A 186 36.23 16.82 24.31
N SER A 187 36.99 15.77 24.04
CA SER A 187 37.35 15.30 22.70
C SER A 187 36.19 14.59 21.99
N LYS A 188 35.45 15.30 21.14
CA LYS A 188 34.58 14.65 20.14
C LYS A 188 35.49 13.97 19.10
N PRO A 189 35.38 12.65 18.85
CA PRO A 189 36.26 11.97 17.90
C PRO A 189 35.97 12.47 16.47
N LYS A 190 36.95 13.16 15.87
CA LYS A 190 36.89 13.59 14.46
C LYS A 190 36.71 12.36 13.57
N LYS A 191 35.72 12.39 12.67
CA LYS A 191 35.51 11.32 11.68
C LYS A 191 36.71 11.29 10.72
N ARG A 192 37.42 10.15 10.66
CA ARG A 192 38.60 9.95 9.80
C ARG A 192 38.26 10.21 8.33
N VAL A 193 39.04 11.07 7.69
CA VAL A 193 38.95 11.35 6.25
C VAL A 193 39.27 10.07 5.47
N TRP A 194 38.43 9.76 4.48
CA TRP A 194 38.58 8.56 3.65
C TRP A 194 39.76 8.74 2.69
N THR A 195 40.85 8.02 2.91
CA THR A 195 41.97 7.91 1.96
C THR A 195 41.99 6.51 1.34
N LYS A 196 42.38 6.41 0.05
CA LYS A 196 42.44 5.14 -0.71
C LYS A 196 43.34 4.09 -0.07
N GLU A 197 44.28 4.50 0.78
CA GLU A 197 45.24 3.61 1.44
C GLU A 197 44.65 2.86 2.66
N ASN A 198 43.51 3.32 3.19
CA ASN A 198 42.90 2.72 4.38
C ASN A 198 41.41 2.42 4.19
N PRO A 199 41.05 1.51 3.25
CA PRO A 199 39.68 1.04 3.14
C PRO A 199 39.30 0.29 4.43
N LYS A 200 38.07 0.52 4.91
CA LYS A 200 37.46 -0.02 6.15
C LYS A 200 37.56 -1.55 6.39
N TYR A 201 38.20 -2.30 5.50
CA TYR A 201 38.28 -3.76 5.50
C TYR A 201 39.68 -4.36 5.68
N LYS A 202 40.73 -3.56 5.98
CA LYS A 202 41.96 -4.16 6.51
C LYS A 202 41.72 -4.62 7.94
N ARG A 203 41.34 -5.89 8.07
CA ARG A 203 41.19 -6.61 9.34
C ARG A 203 42.48 -6.51 10.13
N LYS A 204 42.34 -6.23 11.42
CA LYS A 204 43.35 -6.46 12.45
C LYS A 204 43.66 -7.96 12.49
N ASN A 205 44.62 -8.40 11.68
CA ASN A 205 45.40 -9.61 11.92
C ASN A 205 46.85 -9.14 11.89
N LYS A 206 47.28 -8.46 12.94
CA LYS A 206 48.70 -8.18 13.17
C LYS A 206 48.97 -8.14 14.67
N ASP A 207 48.64 -9.26 15.30
CA ASP A 207 49.25 -9.70 16.55
C ASP A 207 50.11 -10.90 16.09
N THR A 208 51.38 -10.65 15.79
CA THR A 208 52.52 -11.07 16.63
C THR A 208 52.52 -12.57 16.88
N ASP A 209 53.21 -13.33 16.03
CA ASP A 209 53.81 -14.61 16.41
C ASP A 209 55.12 -14.77 15.66
N LYS A 210 56.19 -14.21 16.25
CA LYS A 210 57.54 -14.73 16.07
C LYS A 210 57.62 -15.94 17.00
N ASN A 211 57.22 -17.11 16.52
CA ASN A 211 57.68 -18.43 16.93
C ASN A 211 56.88 -19.44 16.10
N GLY A 212 57.58 -20.27 15.35
CA GLY A 212 56.98 -21.25 14.47
C GLY A 212 56.41 -22.40 15.29
N ASP A 213 55.09 -22.41 15.45
CA ASP A 213 54.33 -23.61 15.81
C ASP A 213 53.02 -23.62 15.00
N ASN A 214 52.65 -24.81 14.55
CA ASN A 214 51.72 -25.07 13.45
C ASN A 214 50.32 -24.42 13.60
N ALA A 215 49.99 -23.50 12.71
CA ALA A 215 48.68 -22.84 12.61
C ALA A 215 47.61 -23.70 11.89
N SER A 216 47.57 -25.02 12.11
CA SER A 216 46.60 -25.93 11.46
C SER A 216 45.34 -26.23 12.29
N ASP A 217 45.32 -25.94 13.59
CA ASP A 217 44.27 -26.45 14.50
C ASP A 217 43.25 -25.40 14.99
N LEU A 218 43.22 -24.20 14.39
CA LEU A 218 42.13 -23.26 14.69
C LEU A 218 40.87 -23.61 13.85
N PRO A 219 39.71 -23.90 14.47
CA PRO A 219 38.48 -24.12 13.72
C PRO A 219 38.12 -22.85 12.96
N LYS A 220 38.09 -22.94 11.63
CA LYS A 220 37.60 -21.89 10.73
C LYS A 220 36.13 -21.63 11.06
N SER A 221 35.88 -20.73 12.01
CA SER A 221 34.51 -20.34 12.37
C SER A 221 33.87 -19.69 11.14
N ASN A 222 33.03 -20.46 10.46
CA ASN A 222 32.23 -20.02 9.32
C ASN A 222 31.06 -19.11 9.78
N SER A 223 31.32 -18.25 10.76
CA SER A 223 30.41 -17.21 11.23
C SER A 223 30.47 -16.02 10.27
N LYS A 224 30.08 -16.25 9.01
CA LYS A 224 29.62 -15.14 8.17
C LYS A 224 28.33 -14.65 8.80
N ARG A 225 28.43 -13.62 9.65
CA ARG A 225 27.27 -12.91 10.23
C ARG A 225 26.20 -12.78 9.16
N LYS A 226 25.03 -13.40 9.36
CA LYS A 226 23.93 -13.37 8.39
C LYS A 226 23.71 -11.91 7.99
N LYS A 227 23.89 -11.59 6.71
CA LYS A 227 23.62 -10.24 6.20
C LYS A 227 22.14 -9.99 6.47
N ARG A 228 21.82 -8.98 7.27
CA ARG A 228 20.43 -8.56 7.49
C ARG A 228 19.85 -8.25 6.12
N SER A 229 18.83 -9.01 5.71
CA SER A 229 18.10 -8.71 4.48
C SER A 229 17.42 -7.36 4.70
N PHE A 230 17.93 -6.34 4.03
CA PHE A 230 17.30 -5.03 4.03
C PHE A 230 16.08 -5.12 3.12
N ARG A 231 14.89 -5.23 3.72
CA ARG A 231 13.62 -5.03 3.03
C ARG A 231 13.20 -3.59 3.28
N TYR A 232 12.74 -2.90 2.23
CA TYR A 232 12.16 -1.58 2.41
C TYR A 232 10.83 -1.73 3.14
N GLU A 233 10.81 -1.29 4.40
CA GLU A 233 9.58 -1.12 5.15
C GLU A 233 8.70 -0.07 4.47
N ASN A 234 7.40 -0.37 4.35
CA ASN A 234 6.42 0.60 3.86
C ASN A 234 6.32 1.79 4.84
N LYS A 235 5.75 2.93 4.42
CA LYS A 235 5.69 4.17 5.22
C LYS A 235 4.98 3.95 6.57
N THR A 236 3.98 3.09 6.61
CA THR A 236 3.25 2.67 7.82
C THR A 236 4.11 1.78 8.73
N GLU A 237 4.76 0.77 8.17
CA GLU A 237 5.68 -0.12 8.89
C GLU A 237 6.84 0.67 9.52
N ARG A 238 7.40 1.63 8.79
CA ARG A 238 8.47 2.53 9.28
C ARG A 238 8.02 3.40 10.45
N ARG A 239 6.76 3.80 10.50
CA ARG A 239 6.20 4.55 11.65
C ARG A 239 6.14 3.64 12.87
N VAL A 240 5.65 2.41 12.71
CA VAL A 240 5.57 1.42 13.79
C VAL A 240 6.96 1.05 14.33
N THR A 241 7.94 0.83 13.45
CA THR A 241 9.31 0.50 13.88
C THR A 241 9.98 1.65 14.62
N LYS A 242 9.81 2.90 14.14
CA LYS A 242 10.28 4.10 14.87
C LYS A 242 9.63 4.24 16.25
N VAL A 243 8.33 3.96 16.38
CA VAL A 243 7.64 4.00 17.69
C VAL A 243 8.22 2.94 18.62
N LYS A 244 8.44 1.71 18.13
CA LYS A 244 9.04 0.61 18.90
C LYS A 244 10.47 0.92 19.35
N GLU A 245 11.28 1.50 18.47
CA GLU A 245 12.64 1.95 18.81
C GLU A 245 12.62 3.03 19.90
N ARG A 246 11.75 4.05 19.77
CA ARG A 246 11.58 5.11 20.78
C ARG A 246 11.11 4.58 22.13
N ALA A 247 10.20 3.60 22.14
CA ALA A 247 9.77 2.96 23.37
C ALA A 247 10.93 2.20 24.05
N GLY A 248 11.74 1.48 23.27
CA GLY A 248 12.91 0.77 23.78
C GLY A 248 13.99 1.69 24.33
N THR A 249 14.26 2.82 23.68
CA THR A 249 15.24 3.81 24.19
C THR A 249 14.72 4.53 25.43
N LYS A 250 13.43 4.86 25.50
CA LYS A 250 12.79 5.44 26.69
C LYS A 250 12.85 4.50 27.88
N LYS A 251 12.60 3.20 27.68
CA LYS A 251 12.73 2.17 28.74
C LYS A 251 14.15 2.10 29.28
N ARG A 252 15.15 1.98 28.39
CA ARG A 252 16.57 1.95 28.77
C ARG A 252 17.04 3.24 29.46
N ALA A 253 16.51 4.40 29.05
CA ALA A 253 16.80 5.66 29.70
C ALA A 253 16.21 5.73 31.12
N ARG A 254 15.00 5.21 31.32
CA ARG A 254 14.37 5.10 32.64
C ARG A 254 15.15 4.14 33.55
N GLU A 255 15.57 3.00 33.04
CA GLU A 255 16.41 2.04 33.78
C GLU A 255 17.74 2.67 34.23
N ARG A 256 18.39 3.47 33.37
CA ARG A 256 19.61 4.20 33.75
C ARG A 256 19.36 5.27 34.81
N ARG A 257 18.24 5.99 34.74
CA ARG A 257 17.87 7.00 35.74
C ARG A 257 17.43 6.41 37.07
N ALA A 258 16.92 5.17 37.07
CA ALA A 258 16.55 4.46 38.28
C ALA A 258 17.76 3.75 38.94
N ALA A 259 18.86 3.59 38.20
CA ALA A 259 20.11 2.97 38.69
C ALA A 259 21.15 4.01 39.17
N THR A 260 20.80 5.30 39.14
CA THR A 260 21.56 6.43 39.70
C THR A 260 20.82 6.98 40.89
#